data_AF-A0A660NUC7-F1
#
_entry.id   AF-A0A660NUC7-F1
#
_cell.length_a   1.000
_cell.length_b   1.000
_cell.length_c   1.000
_cell.angle_alpha   90.00
_cell.angle_beta   90.00
_cell.angle_gamma   90.00
#
_symmetry.space_group_name_H-M   'P 1'
#
loop_
_entity.id
_entity.type
_entity.pdbx_description
1 polymer ?
#
loop_
_entity_poly.entity_id
_entity_poly.type
_entity_poly.pdbx_seq_one_letter_code
_entity_poly.pdbx_strand_id
1 'polypeptide(L)' 'RWEPVHLHKACWIEAENAEALENFKKRKYQYMAKDTEGRDVFLADSGYVLSMAQQDFEDIKFHFTSEF' A
#
# COMPACT_ATOMS: atom_id res chain seq x y z
N ARG A 1 -19.56 7.55 15.00
CA ARG A 1 -19.60 6.14 15.48
C ARG A 1 -18.34 5.47 14.94
N TRP A 2 -17.60 4.75 15.76
CA TRP A 2 -16.40 4.02 15.31
C TRP A 2 -16.80 2.60 14.93
N GLU A 3 -16.25 2.09 13.83
CA GLU A 3 -16.44 0.72 13.37
C GLU A 3 -15.06 0.03 13.30
N PRO A 4 -14.97 -1.24 13.72
CA PRO A 4 -13.72 -1.97 13.65
C PRO A 4 -13.34 -2.24 12.19
N VAL A 5 -12.07 -2.06 11.86
CA VAL A 5 -11.48 -2.44 10.58
C VAL A 5 -10.39 -3.47 10.81
N HIS A 6 -10.34 -4.49 9.95
CA HIS A 6 -9.31 -5.53 10.02
C HIS A 6 -8.11 -5.08 9.19
N LEU A 7 -7.19 -4.37 9.85
CA LEU A 7 -5.93 -3.94 9.25
C LEU A 7 -4.77 -4.53 10.04
N HIS A 8 -3.78 -5.03 9.32
CA HIS A 8 -2.53 -5.51 9.88
C HIS A 8 -1.45 -4.42 9.85
N LYS A 9 -1.25 -3.77 8.70
CA LYS A 9 -0.22 -2.73 8.53
C LYS A 9 -0.59 -1.73 7.45
N ALA A 10 -0.30 -0.47 7.71
CA ALA A 10 -0.28 0.59 6.70
C ALA A 10 1.18 0.85 6.29
N CYS A 11 1.43 0.98 5.00
CA CYS A 11 2.73 1.38 4.46
C CYS A 11 2.55 2.29 3.26
N TRP A 12 3.49 3.22 3.09
CA TRP A 12 3.53 4.01 1.88
C TRP A 12 4.12 3.20 0.74
N ILE A 13 3.72 3.56 -0.48
CA ILE A 13 4.20 2.90 -1.70
C ILE A 13 4.79 3.92 -2.66
N GLU A 14 5.86 3.52 -3.33
CA GLU A 14 6.45 4.26 -4.45
C GLU A 14 6.89 3.29 -5.53
N ALA A 15 7.11 3.81 -6.73
CA ALA A 15 7.76 3.09 -7.81
C ALA A 15 8.48 4.09 -8.72
N GLU A 16 9.57 3.67 -9.35
CA GLU A 16 10.27 4.48 -10.35
C GLU A 16 9.44 4.57 -11.65
N ASN A 17 8.68 3.53 -11.97
CA ASN A 17 7.77 3.49 -13.10
C ASN A 17 6.33 3.84 -12.67
N ALA A 18 5.80 4.95 -13.18
CA ALA A 18 4.44 5.38 -12.92
C ALA A 18 3.37 4.36 -13.36
N GLU A 19 3.61 3.61 -14.44
CA GLU A 19 2.68 2.57 -14.90
C GLU A 19 2.59 1.40 -13.91
N ALA A 20 3.73 1.01 -13.32
CA ALA A 20 3.77 -0.04 -12.29
C ALA A 20 2.98 0.39 -11.05
N LEU A 21 3.19 1.63 -10.59
CA LEU A 21 2.45 2.21 -9.45
C LEU A 21 0.94 2.26 -9.72
N GLU A 22 0.53 2.72 -10.90
CA GLU A 22 -0.89 2.79 -11.26
C GLU A 22 -1.51 1.40 -11.40
N ASN A 23 -0.79 0.40 -11.91
CA ASN A 23 -1.25 -0.98 -11.96
C ASN A 23 -1.44 -1.57 -10.55
N PHE A 24 -0.47 -1.35 -9.65
CA PHE A 24 -0.60 -1.73 -8.25
C PHE A 24 -1.86 -1.12 -7.61
N LYS A 25 -2.03 0.20 -7.74
CA LYS A 25 -3.17 0.93 -7.18
C LYS A 25 -4.50 0.44 -7.74
N LYS A 26 -4.57 0.13 -9.04
CA LYS A 26 -5.78 -0.45 -9.64
C LYS A 26 -6.09 -1.84 -9.09
N ARG A 27 -5.09 -2.72 -8.98
CA ARG A 27 -5.28 -4.08 -8.47
C ARG A 27 -5.58 -4.12 -6.97
N LYS A 28 -5.05 -3.18 -6.20
CA LYS A 28 -5.23 -3.07 -4.75
C LYS A 28 -6.18 -1.96 -4.32
N TYR A 29 -7.00 -1.44 -5.24
CA TYR A 29 -7.84 -0.25 -5.03
C TYR A 29 -8.63 -0.25 -3.73
N GLN A 30 -9.19 -1.39 -3.32
CA GLN A 30 -9.96 -1.52 -2.07
C GLN A 30 -9.14 -1.27 -0.80
N TYR A 31 -7.82 -1.39 -0.90
CA TYR A 31 -6.85 -1.25 0.18
C TYR A 31 -5.94 -0.05 -0.03
N MET A 32 -6.27 0.83 -0.99
CA MET A 32 -5.55 2.08 -1.21
C MET A 32 -6.21 3.22 -0.43
N ALA A 33 -5.38 3.99 0.25
CA ALA A 33 -5.76 5.20 0.93
C ALA A 33 -4.76 6.32 0.59
N LYS A 34 -5.10 7.52 1.02
CA LYS A 34 -4.21 8.68 1.00
C LYS A 34 -3.95 9.10 2.45
N ASP A 35 -2.69 9.43 2.76
CA ASP A 35 -2.38 10.08 4.02
C ASP A 35 -2.77 11.57 4.01
N THR A 36 -2.48 12.28 5.10
CA THR A 36 -2.78 13.71 5.25
C THR A 36 -2.04 14.61 4.27
N GLU A 37 -0.98 14.11 3.63
CA GLU A 37 -0.16 14.83 2.65
C GLU A 37 -0.47 14.38 1.21
N GLY A 38 -1.44 13.48 1.01
CA GLY A 38 -1.85 12.98 -0.30
C GLY A 38 -0.97 11.86 -0.86
N ARG A 39 -0.06 11.28 -0.06
CA ARG A 39 0.77 10.14 -0.47
C ARG A 39 -0.06 8.86 -0.50
N ASP A 40 0.27 7.98 -1.45
CA ASP A 40 -0.39 6.68 -1.56
C ASP A 40 0.00 5.76 -0.39
N VAL A 41 -1.02 5.21 0.28
CA VAL A 41 -0.86 4.28 1.41
C VAL A 41 -1.59 2.98 1.08
N PHE A 42 -0.87 1.88 1.19
CA PHE A 42 -1.42 0.53 1.13
C PHE A 42 -1.79 0.05 2.53
N LEU A 43 -3.04 -0.40 2.69
CA LEU A 43 -3.62 -0.87 3.94
C LEU A 43 -3.75 -2.40 3.91
N ALA A 44 -2.66 -3.11 4.24
CA ALA A 44 -2.66 -4.56 4.26
C ALA A 44 -3.53 -5.10 5.42
N ASP A 45 -4.43 -6.03 5.12
CA ASP A 45 -5.32 -6.68 6.08
C ASP A 45 -4.64 -7.81 6.88
N SER A 46 -3.55 -8.36 6.34
CA SER A 46 -2.76 -9.43 6.94
C SER A 46 -1.28 -9.35 6.53
N GLY A 47 -0.40 -9.98 7.32
CA GLY A 47 1.02 -10.10 6.98
C GLY A 47 1.25 -10.91 5.69
N TYR A 48 0.41 -11.92 5.45
CA TYR A 48 0.46 -12.72 4.23
C TYR A 48 0.16 -11.89 2.98
N VAL A 49 -0.90 -11.07 3.01
CA VAL A 49 -1.24 -10.17 1.89
C VAL A 49 -0.13 -9.15 1.63
N LEU A 50 0.50 -8.62 2.68
CA LEU A 50 1.67 -7.74 2.53
C LEU A 50 2.83 -8.47 1.84
N SER A 51 3.19 -9.67 2.30
CA SER A 51 4.27 -10.45 1.69
C SER A 51 3.97 -10.84 0.25
N MET A 52 2.74 -11.23 -0.07
CA MET A 52 2.33 -11.49 -1.46
C MET A 52 2.43 -10.22 -2.32
N ALA A 53 1.99 -9.08 -1.80
CA ALA A 53 2.08 -7.81 -2.54
C ALA A 53 3.54 -7.44 -2.84
N GLN A 54 4.47 -7.70 -1.92
CA GLN A 54 5.91 -7.49 -2.14
C GLN A 54 6.50 -8.45 -3.19
N GLN A 55 6.00 -9.69 -3.27
CA GLN A 55 6.45 -10.68 -4.24
C GLN A 55 5.85 -10.47 -5.63
N ASP A 56 4.55 -10.16 -5.72
CA ASP A 56 3.83 -10.02 -6.99
C ASP A 56 4.13 -8.68 -7.70
N PHE A 57 4.66 -7.71 -6.96
CA PHE A 57 4.90 -6.34 -7.42
C PHE A 57 6.30 -5.87 -7.02
N GLU A 58 7.31 -6.53 -7.59
CA GLU A 58 8.73 -6.30 -7.29
C GLU A 58 9.20 -4.86 -7.57
N ASP A 59 8.54 -4.15 -8.49
CA ASP A 59 8.81 -2.76 -8.84
C ASP A 59 8.25 -1.74 -7.83
N ILE A 60 7.47 -2.19 -6.85
CA ILE A 60 6.88 -1.35 -5.80
C ILE A 60 7.74 -1.42 -4.55
N LYS A 61 8.21 -0.27 -4.10
CA LYS A 61 8.89 -0.12 -2.80
C LYS A 61 7.85 0.18 -1.74
N PHE A 62 7.95 -0.51 -0.61
CA PHE A 62 7.04 -0.38 0.53
C PHE A 62 7.79 0.25 1.70
N HIS A 63 7.34 1.44 2.13
CA HIS A 63 7.98 2.20 3.19
C HIS A 63 7.18 2.08 4.49
N PHE A 64 7.89 1.74 5.56
CA PHE A 64 7.29 1.54 6.88
C PHE A 64 7.58 2.69 7.85
N THR A 65 8.30 3.70 7.39
CA THR A 65 8.63 4.95 8.07
C THR A 65 8.21 6.10 7.17
N SER A 66 7.88 7.26 7.76
CA SER A 66 7.45 8.45 7.02
C SER A 66 8.59 9.24 6.38
N GLU A 67 9.82 8.95 6.78
CA GLU A 67 11.06 9.48 6.18
C GLU A 67 11.46 8.57 5.01
N PHE A 68 10.91 8.84 3.84
CA PHE A 68 11.25 8.17 2.58
C PHE A 68 11.09 9.13 1.40
#